data_AF-A0A2R6CFW8-F1
#
_entry.id   AF-A0A2R6CFW8-F1
#
_cell.length_a   1.000
_cell.length_b   1.000
_cell.length_c   1.000
_cell.angle_alpha   90.00
_cell.angle_beta   90.00
_cell.angle_gamma   90.00
#
_symmetry.space_group_name_H-M   'P 1'
#
loop_
_entity.id
_entity.type
_entity.pdbx_description
1 polymer ?
#
loop_
_entity_poly.entity_id
_entity_poly.type
_entity_poly.pdbx_seq_one_letter_code
_entity_poly.pdbx_strand_id
1 'polypeptide(L)'
;MTLPDGEYAATVDRIVDGETAVLLIEDDDAVIEQVTRPVEELPADCEAGSVLEVTVADGELVEITPRPDETAGRRERIAEKLDRLSRRLDDE
;
A
#
# COMPACT_ATOMS: atom_id res chain seq x y z
N MET A 1 15.30 -5.82 10.37
CA MET A 1 15.46 -4.36 10.35
C MET A 1 14.06 -3.81 10.52
N THR A 2 13.85 -2.82 11.35
CA THR A 2 12.52 -2.20 11.52
C THR A 2 12.42 -1.10 10.49
N LEU A 3 11.37 -1.13 9.65
CA LEU A 3 11.09 -0.03 8.72
C LEU A 3 10.82 1.25 9.52
N PRO A 4 11.38 2.40 9.14
CA PRO A 4 10.99 3.67 9.74
C PRO A 4 9.48 3.90 9.58
N ASP A 5 8.90 4.65 10.50
CA ASP A 5 7.52 5.12 10.35
C ASP A 5 7.46 6.12 9.19
N GLY A 6 6.59 5.88 8.22
CA GLY A 6 6.54 6.69 7.01
C GLY A 6 5.69 6.08 5.89
N GLU A 7 5.64 6.82 4.79
CA GLU A 7 4.95 6.42 3.56
C GLU A 7 5.98 5.91 2.57
N TYR A 8 5.74 4.71 2.03
CA TYR A 8 6.62 4.04 1.08
C TYR A 8 5.84 3.67 -0.18
N ALA A 9 6.55 3.58 -1.31
CA ALA A 9 5.98 2.99 -2.50
C ALA A 9 6.00 1.46 -2.36
N ALA A 10 4.96 0.78 -2.81
CA ALA A 10 4.95 -0.67 -2.89
C ALA A 10 4.42 -1.14 -4.24
N THR A 11 5.17 -1.99 -4.93
CA THR A 11 4.76 -2.54 -6.23
C THR A 11 4.30 -3.97 -6.08
N VAL A 12 3.16 -4.31 -6.71
CA VAL A 12 2.66 -5.70 -6.76
C VAL A 12 3.52 -6.49 -7.76
N ASP A 13 4.45 -7.33 -7.31
CA ASP A 13 5.27 -8.16 -8.21
C ASP A 13 4.44 -9.24 -8.91
N ARG A 14 3.62 -9.96 -8.13
CA ARG A 14 2.76 -11.04 -8.61
C ARG A 14 1.63 -11.33 -7.65
N ILE A 15 0.60 -11.99 -8.18
CA ILE A 15 -0.50 -12.54 -7.40
C ILE A 15 -0.49 -14.07 -7.55
N VAL A 16 -0.37 -14.77 -6.43
CA VAL A 16 -0.38 -16.23 -6.30
C VAL A 16 -1.82 -16.69 -6.10
N ASP A 17 -2.27 -17.59 -6.98
CA ASP A 17 -3.63 -18.19 -7.00
C ASP A 17 -4.79 -17.17 -7.03
N GLY A 18 -4.52 -15.89 -7.28
CA GLY A 18 -5.52 -14.84 -7.17
C GLY A 18 -5.93 -14.55 -5.72
N GLU A 19 -5.22 -15.09 -4.73
CA GLU A 19 -5.55 -15.01 -3.31
C GLU A 19 -4.49 -14.23 -2.52
N THR A 20 -3.21 -14.36 -2.91
CA THR A 20 -2.09 -13.73 -2.20
C THR A 20 -1.27 -12.87 -3.15
N ALA A 21 -1.20 -11.58 -2.91
CA ALA A 21 -0.31 -10.67 -3.61
C ALA A 21 1.04 -10.53 -2.90
N VAL A 22 2.09 -10.45 -3.69
CA VAL A 22 3.45 -10.11 -3.25
C VAL A 22 3.66 -8.63 -3.52
N LEU A 23 3.84 -7.84 -2.46
CA LEU A 23 4.20 -6.43 -2.54
C LEU A 23 5.70 -6.26 -2.22
N LEU A 24 6.36 -5.46 -3.03
CA LEU A 24 7.75 -5.04 -2.82
C LEU A 24 7.74 -3.59 -2.36
N ILE A 25 8.17 -3.32 -1.13
CA ILE A 25 8.27 -1.99 -0.57
C ILE A 25 9.59 -1.36 -1.03
N GLU A 26 9.49 -0.20 -1.65
CA GLU A 26 10.55 0.55 -2.29
C GLU A 26 10.76 1.89 -1.56
N ASP A 27 12.03 2.18 -1.25
CA ASP A 27 12.50 3.45 -0.69
C ASP A 27 13.64 3.96 -1.58
N ASP A 28 13.50 5.17 -2.12
CA ASP A 28 14.46 5.78 -3.04
C ASP A 28 14.89 4.84 -4.21
N ASP A 29 13.91 4.20 -4.87
CA ASP A 29 14.12 3.27 -6.01
C ASP A 29 14.80 1.93 -5.62
N ALA A 30 14.95 1.66 -4.32
CA ALA A 30 15.50 0.41 -3.79
C ALA A 30 14.45 -0.40 -3.03
N VAL A 31 14.31 -1.69 -3.36
CA VAL A 31 13.48 -2.61 -2.58
C VAL A 31 14.11 -2.82 -1.21
N ILE A 32 13.44 -2.35 -0.17
CA ILE A 32 13.90 -2.46 1.22
C ILE A 32 13.19 -3.57 2.00
N GLU A 33 11.97 -3.95 1.58
CA GLU A 33 11.19 -5.00 2.24
C GLU A 33 10.26 -5.71 1.24
N GLN A 34 9.97 -6.99 1.49
CA GLN A 34 8.97 -7.75 0.75
C GLN A 34 7.88 -8.24 1.70
N VAL A 35 6.63 -7.98 1.37
CA VAL A 35 5.48 -8.38 2.16
C VAL A 35 4.44 -9.08 1.30
N THR A 36 3.91 -10.19 1.80
CA THR A 36 2.78 -10.87 1.18
C THR A 36 1.50 -10.48 1.89
N ARG A 37 0.51 -10.02 1.12
CA ARG A 37 -0.82 -9.67 1.62
C ARG A 37 -1.88 -10.38 0.80
N PRO A 38 -2.98 -10.81 1.44
CA PRO A 38 -4.09 -11.38 0.72
C PRO A 38 -4.75 -10.29 -0.16
N VAL A 39 -5.20 -10.64 -1.36
CA VAL A 39 -5.79 -9.67 -2.30
C VAL A 39 -7.08 -9.01 -1.79
N GLU A 40 -7.73 -9.60 -0.79
CA GLU A 40 -8.87 -9.01 -0.10
C GLU A 40 -8.49 -7.81 0.79
N GLU A 41 -7.24 -7.74 1.26
CA GLU A 41 -6.69 -6.58 1.99
C GLU A 41 -6.18 -5.49 1.04
N LEU A 42 -5.99 -5.81 -0.24
CA LEU A 42 -5.58 -4.85 -1.25
C LEU A 42 -6.76 -3.98 -1.69
N PRO A 43 -6.50 -2.72 -2.07
CA PRO A 43 -7.52 -1.91 -2.70
C PRO A 43 -8.03 -2.60 -3.99
N ALA A 44 -9.33 -2.51 -4.22
CA ALA A 44 -9.95 -3.08 -5.40
C ALA A 44 -9.30 -2.50 -6.68
N ASP A 45 -9.12 -3.34 -7.71
CA ASP A 45 -8.45 -3.00 -8.98
C ASP A 45 -6.90 -3.10 -8.97
N CYS A 46 -6.27 -3.77 -7.99
CA CYS A 46 -4.83 -4.07 -8.03
C CYS A 46 -4.50 -5.29 -8.92
N GLU A 47 -3.54 -5.11 -9.82
CA GLU A 47 -3.00 -6.15 -10.70
C GLU A 47 -1.48 -6.31 -10.46
N ALA A 48 -0.88 -7.35 -11.03
CA ALA A 48 0.59 -7.44 -11.06
C ALA A 48 1.16 -6.27 -11.86
N GLY A 49 2.08 -5.51 -11.25
CA GLY A 49 2.64 -4.27 -11.76
C GLY A 49 1.95 -3.00 -11.24
N SER A 50 0.87 -3.12 -10.46
CA SER A 50 0.24 -1.95 -9.83
C SER A 50 1.13 -1.39 -8.72
N VAL A 51 1.29 -0.06 -8.71
CA VAL A 51 2.00 0.67 -7.66
C VAL A 51 1.00 1.17 -6.63
N LEU A 52 1.32 0.92 -5.37
CA LEU A 52 0.54 1.24 -4.19
C LEU A 52 1.38 2.11 -3.27
N GLU A 53 0.71 2.88 -2.43
CA GLU A 53 1.32 3.63 -1.35
C GLU A 53 1.02 2.89 -0.06
N VAL A 54 2.06 2.59 0.73
CA VAL A 54 1.93 1.87 1.98
C VAL A 54 2.41 2.73 3.13
N THR A 55 1.66 2.73 4.22
CA THR A 55 2.06 3.45 5.44
C THR A 55 2.57 2.44 6.45
N VAL A 56 3.76 2.71 6.97
CA VAL A 56 4.39 1.95 8.04
C VAL A 56 4.27 2.72 9.34
N ALA A 57 3.83 2.04 10.39
CA ALA A 57 3.82 2.55 11.75
C ALA A 57 4.26 1.46 12.74
N ASP A 58 5.08 1.82 13.72
CA ASP A 58 5.81 0.92 14.62
C ASP A 58 6.66 -0.13 13.88
N GLY A 59 7.07 0.19 12.65
CA GLY A 59 7.77 -0.73 11.75
C GLY A 59 6.92 -1.85 11.16
N GLU A 60 5.60 -1.78 11.30
CA GLU A 60 4.65 -2.67 10.65
C GLU A 60 3.85 -1.91 9.60
N LEU A 61 3.53 -2.59 8.49
CA LEU A 61 2.67 -2.05 7.46
C LEU A 61 1.23 -2.00 7.97
N VAL A 62 0.70 -0.79 8.13
CA VAL A 62 -0.62 -0.54 8.73
C VAL A 62 -1.67 -0.10 7.73
N GLU A 63 -1.28 0.49 6.61
CA GLU A 63 -2.20 1.00 5.58
C GLU A 63 -1.67 0.76 4.17
N ILE A 64 -2.57 0.48 3.22
CA ILE A 64 -2.29 0.29 1.79
C ILE A 64 -3.32 1.09 1.00
N THR A 65 -2.85 2.06 0.23
CA THR A 65 -3.65 2.97 -0.57
C THR A 65 -3.27 2.82 -2.05
N PRO A 66 -4.23 2.76 -2.99
CA PRO A 66 -3.90 2.68 -4.40
C PRO A 66 -3.35 4.03 -4.87
N ARG A 67 -2.17 4.04 -5.52
CA ARG A 67 -1.64 5.27 -6.11
C ARG A 67 -2.38 5.52 -7.42
N PRO A 68 -3.00 6.70 -7.62
CA PRO A 68 -3.88 6.95 -8.78
C PRO A 68 -3.14 7.14 -10.12
N ASP A 69 -1.83 6.92 -10.18
CA ASP A 69 -1.05 7.21 -11.38
C ASP A 69 -0.82 5.93 -12.20
N GLU A 70 -1.44 5.92 -13.38
CA GLU A 70 -0.97 5.21 -14.57
C GLU A 70 -1.27 3.70 -14.71
N THR A 71 -2.45 3.18 -14.38
CA THR A 71 -3.05 2.17 -15.29
C THR A 71 -4.56 1.99 -15.15
N ALA A 72 -5.25 2.21 -16.27
CA ALA A 72 -6.51 1.56 -16.65
C ALA A 72 -7.78 1.83 -15.81
N GLY A 73 -8.25 3.07 -15.86
CA GLY A 73 -9.61 3.28 -16.38
C GLY A 73 -10.79 3.20 -15.40
N ARG A 74 -11.23 4.40 -14.99
CA ARG A 74 -12.66 4.76 -14.89
C ARG A 74 -13.53 3.76 -14.10
N ARG A 75 -13.21 3.54 -12.83
CA ARG A 75 -14.23 3.19 -11.82
C ARG A 75 -14.19 4.18 -10.67
N GLU A 76 -14.97 5.23 -10.89
CA GLU A 76 -15.67 6.02 -9.89
C GLU A 76 -16.01 5.17 -8.64
N ARG A 77 -15.34 5.46 -7.51
CA ARG A 77 -16.02 5.85 -6.26
C ARG A 77 -15.04 6.05 -5.10
N ILE A 78 -14.96 7.32 -4.69
CA ILE A 78 -15.04 7.76 -3.28
C ILE A 78 -13.98 7.12 -2.36
N ALA A 79 -12.73 7.58 -2.48
CA ALA A 79 -11.76 7.52 -1.37
C ALA A 79 -11.99 8.71 -0.40
N GLU A 80 -13.25 8.95 0.00
CA GLU A 80 -13.59 9.89 1.07
C GLU A 80 -13.49 9.13 2.40
N LYS A 81 -12.29 8.76 2.82
CA LYS A 81 -12.07 8.24 4.18
C LYS A 81 -10.66 8.43 4.73
N LEU A 82 -9.82 9.22 4.04
CA LEU A 82 -8.53 9.67 4.58
C LEU A 82 -8.68 10.92 5.50
N ASP A 83 -9.87 11.16 6.06
CA ASP A 83 -10.09 12.24 7.05
C ASP A 83 -9.95 11.73 8.50
N ARG A 84 -9.72 10.41 8.71
CA ARG A 84 -9.70 9.82 10.07
C ARG A 84 -8.32 9.53 10.66
N LEU A 85 -7.22 9.92 10.00
CA LEU A 85 -5.90 9.93 10.63
C LEU A 85 -5.52 11.32 11.18
N SER A 86 -6.29 12.36 10.86
CA SER A 86 -6.13 13.72 11.39
C SER A 86 -6.53 13.89 12.88
N ARG A 87 -6.53 12.83 13.70
CA ARG A 87 -6.95 12.89 15.12
C ARG A 87 -6.03 12.21 16.13
N ARG A 88 -4.78 11.88 15.77
CA ARG A 88 -3.80 11.42 16.77
C ARG A 88 -2.44 12.12 16.68
N LEU A 89 -2.43 13.33 16.15
CA LEU A 89 -1.46 14.36 16.52
C LEU A 89 -1.99 15.15 17.73
N ASP A 90 -2.48 14.46 18.75
CA ASP A 90 -2.79 15.00 20.06
C ASP A 90 -2.70 13.79 21.02
N ASP A 91 -1.94 13.94 22.12
CA ASP A 91 -1.39 12.93 23.06
C ASP A 91 -0.13 12.22 22.51
N GLU A 92 1.10 12.56 22.92
CA GLU A 92 1.61 13.13 24.20
C GLU A 92 2.87 13.98 23.99
#